data_AF-A0A1V3WQR0-F1
#
_entry.id   AF-A0A1V3WQR0-F1
#
_cell.length_a   1.000
_cell.length_b   1.000
_cell.length_c   1.000
_cell.angle_alpha   90.00
_cell.angle_beta   90.00
_cell.angle_gamma   90.00
#
_symmetry.space_group_name_H-M   'P 1'
#
loop_
_entity.id
_entity.type
_entity.pdbx_description
1 polymer ?
#
loop_
_entity_poly.entity_id
_entity_poly.type
_entity_poly.pdbx_seq_one_letter_code
_entity_poly.pdbx_strand_id
1 'polypeptide(L)'
;MLATGGIGKSFKVTSNSWEYTGDGHALALRAGASLINMEFVQFHPTGMVWPPSVKGILVTEGVRGDGGVLKNSENSRFMFDYIPPVFKGQYAESEQEADQWLKDNDSARRTPDLLPAMRLRGRSTPKSKPVGAPRTAASTSTSLPG
;
A
#
# COMPACT_ATOMS: atom_id res chain seq x y z
N MET A 1 21.26 19.74 -3.50
CA MET A 1 20.29 18.65 -3.24
C MET A 1 19.81 18.77 -1.79
N LEU A 2 18.50 18.67 -1.51
CA LEU A 2 17.93 18.63 -0.15
C LEU A 2 17.30 17.24 0.09
N ALA A 3 17.56 16.65 1.25
CA ALA A 3 17.04 15.33 1.66
C ALA A 3 16.68 15.32 3.15
N THR A 4 15.99 16.36 3.60
CA THR A 4 15.79 16.70 5.02
C THR A 4 14.56 16.06 5.66
N GLY A 5 13.90 15.11 4.98
CA GLY A 5 12.65 14.52 5.45
C GLY A 5 11.43 15.46 5.34
N GLY A 6 10.43 15.22 6.17
CA GLY A 6 9.10 15.85 6.10
C GLY A 6 8.77 16.81 7.25
N ILE A 7 7.47 17.09 7.40
CA ILE A 7 6.90 18.03 8.39
C ILE A 7 6.11 17.34 9.51
N GLY A 8 6.39 16.07 9.79
CA GLY A 8 5.60 15.25 10.71
C GLY A 8 5.43 15.87 12.11
N LYS A 9 6.41 16.65 12.57
CA LYS A 9 6.39 17.33 13.87
C LYS A 9 5.49 18.55 13.95
N SER A 10 4.89 18.99 12.86
CA SER A 10 3.82 19.98 12.88
C SER A 10 2.54 19.46 13.55
N PHE A 11 2.42 18.15 13.77
CA PHE A 11 1.25 17.51 14.39
C PHE A 11 1.55 16.99 15.80
N LYS A 12 0.56 17.11 16.70
CA LYS A 12 0.69 16.71 18.12
C LYS A 12 1.01 15.21 18.28
N VAL A 13 0.47 14.38 17.40
CA VAL A 13 0.69 12.93 17.36
C VAL A 13 1.19 12.59 15.97
N THR A 14 2.34 11.95 15.89
CA THR A 14 2.99 11.58 14.63
C THR A 14 3.77 10.28 14.81
N SER A 15 3.86 9.49 13.75
CA SER A 15 4.75 8.33 13.66
C SER A 15 6.17 8.70 13.20
N ASN A 16 6.38 9.96 12.85
CA ASN A 16 7.69 10.44 12.45
C ASN A 16 8.60 10.65 13.67
N SER A 17 9.91 10.51 13.43
CA SER A 17 10.93 10.81 14.42
C SER A 17 10.97 12.31 14.74
N TRP A 18 11.69 12.67 15.81
CA TRP A 18 11.76 14.03 16.34
C TRP A 18 12.33 15.05 15.34
N GLU A 19 13.11 14.60 14.36
CA GLU A 19 13.83 15.44 13.38
C GLU A 19 12.96 15.90 12.20
N TYR A 20 11.71 15.45 12.11
CA TYR A 20 10.81 15.79 10.98
C TYR A 20 10.16 17.17 11.17
N THR A 21 10.99 18.20 11.32
CA THR A 21 10.61 19.59 11.67
C THR A 21 10.36 20.49 10.48
N GLY A 22 10.60 20.02 9.25
CA GLY A 22 10.35 20.80 8.03
C GLY A 22 11.48 21.75 7.63
N ASP A 23 12.69 21.58 8.16
CA ASP A 23 13.81 22.52 7.97
C ASP A 23 14.14 22.77 6.49
N GLY A 24 14.18 21.72 5.65
CA GLY A 24 14.44 21.88 4.23
C GLY A 24 13.30 22.54 3.45
N HIS A 25 12.05 22.37 3.87
CA HIS A 25 10.92 23.09 3.29
C HIS A 25 11.04 24.59 3.58
N ALA A 26 11.36 24.94 4.83
CA ALA A 26 11.59 26.33 5.23
C ALA A 26 12.80 26.96 4.50
N LEU A 27 13.90 26.21 4.35
CA LEU A 27 15.08 26.67 3.64
C LEU A 27 14.80 26.91 2.15
N ALA A 28 14.11 25.97 1.49
CA ALA A 28 13.73 26.10 0.08
C ALA A 28 12.84 27.35 -0.14
N LEU A 29 11.85 27.55 0.74
CA LEU A 29 10.99 28.73 0.69
C LEU A 29 11.79 30.03 0.87
N ARG A 30 12.71 30.08 1.83
CA ARG A 30 13.60 31.24 2.07
C ARG A 30 14.56 31.51 0.90
N ALA A 31 14.96 30.47 0.18
CA ALA A 31 15.78 30.58 -1.02
C ALA A 31 14.97 31.01 -2.26
N GLY A 32 13.67 31.28 -2.11
CA GLY A 32 12.79 31.73 -3.19
C GLY A 32 12.13 30.62 -4.01
N ALA A 33 12.24 29.35 -3.58
CA ALA A 33 11.57 28.26 -4.25
C ALA A 33 10.07 28.22 -3.89
N SER A 34 9.22 27.86 -4.85
CA SER A 34 7.81 27.57 -4.58
C SER A 34 7.65 26.14 -4.04
N LEU A 35 6.80 25.98 -3.02
CA LEU A 35 6.37 24.68 -2.51
C LEU A 35 5.01 24.32 -3.11
N ILE A 36 4.76 23.05 -3.35
CA ILE A 36 3.49 22.55 -3.91
C ILE A 36 2.92 21.46 -3.01
N ASN A 37 1.58 21.32 -3.01
CA ASN A 37 0.86 20.24 -2.34
C ASN A 37 1.15 20.09 -0.83
N MET A 38 1.48 21.20 -0.16
CA MET A 38 1.82 21.21 1.27
C MET A 38 0.62 20.88 2.18
N GLU A 39 -0.59 20.98 1.65
CA GLU A 39 -1.85 20.61 2.31
C GLU A 39 -2.11 19.10 2.33
N PHE A 40 -1.45 18.31 1.47
CA PHE A 40 -1.68 16.86 1.35
C PHE A 40 -0.82 16.09 2.36
N VAL A 41 -1.25 16.08 3.62
CA VAL A 41 -0.60 15.33 4.69
C VAL A 41 -1.26 13.95 4.87
N GLN A 42 -0.45 12.90 4.82
CA GLN A 42 -0.92 11.54 5.07
C GLN A 42 -1.04 11.27 6.58
N PHE A 43 -2.25 10.95 7.02
CA PHE A 43 -2.47 10.37 8.34
C PHE A 43 -2.53 8.85 8.23
N HIS A 44 -1.62 8.16 8.91
CA HIS A 44 -1.69 6.71 8.96
C HIS A 44 -2.84 6.27 9.87
N PRO A 45 -3.76 5.39 9.42
CA PRO A 45 -4.97 5.06 10.18
C PRO A 45 -4.70 4.33 11.50
N THR A 46 -3.59 3.59 11.57
CA THR A 46 -3.26 2.70 12.70
C THR A 46 -2.02 3.16 13.46
N GLY A 47 -2.01 4.41 13.92
CA GLY A 47 -1.04 4.88 14.91
C GLY A 47 -1.45 4.43 16.32
N MET A 48 -0.50 3.92 17.11
CA MET A 48 -0.77 3.53 18.49
C MET A 48 -1.22 4.75 19.32
N VAL A 49 -2.26 4.57 20.13
CA VAL A 49 -2.80 5.62 21.02
C VAL A 49 -2.53 5.35 22.50
N TRP A 50 -2.25 4.09 22.86
CA TRP A 50 -2.02 3.61 24.21
C TRP A 50 -1.06 2.42 24.23
N PRO A 51 -0.22 2.23 25.27
CA PRO A 51 0.05 3.16 26.37
C PRO A 51 0.70 4.48 25.91
N PRO A 52 0.70 5.55 26.74
CA PRO A 52 1.23 6.85 26.34
C PRO A 52 2.68 6.81 25.86
N SER A 53 3.48 5.85 26.33
CA SER A 53 4.88 5.65 25.96
C SER A 53 5.09 5.24 24.49
N VAL A 54 4.10 4.61 23.85
CA VAL A 54 4.15 4.18 22.45
C VAL A 54 3.23 5.02 21.56
N LYS A 55 2.65 6.09 22.10
CA LYS A 55 1.71 6.92 21.36
C LYS A 55 2.39 7.51 20.12
N GLY A 56 1.79 7.29 18.96
CA GLY A 56 2.32 7.68 17.65
C GLY A 56 3.12 6.58 16.95
N ILE A 57 3.56 5.51 17.64
CA ILE A 57 4.24 4.39 16.98
C ILE A 57 3.30 3.74 15.97
N LEU A 58 3.85 3.44 14.79
CA LEU A 58 3.11 2.87 13.68
C LEU A 58 2.80 1.40 13.92
N VAL A 59 1.52 1.03 13.89
CA VAL A 59 1.11 -0.35 13.60
C VAL A 59 1.07 -0.49 12.09
N THR A 60 1.93 -1.34 11.54
CA THR A 60 2.10 -1.46 10.10
C THR A 60 0.81 -1.93 9.44
N GLU A 61 0.58 -1.48 8.21
CA GLU A 61 -0.51 -2.02 7.40
C GLU A 61 -0.37 -3.53 7.16
N GLY A 62 0.87 -4.05 7.20
CA GLY A 62 1.15 -5.50 7.15
C GLY A 62 0.27 -6.30 8.11
N VAL A 63 0.01 -5.78 9.31
CA VAL A 63 -0.88 -6.40 10.30
C VAL A 63 -2.29 -6.62 9.74
N ARG A 64 -2.84 -5.67 8.97
CA ARG A 64 -4.14 -5.83 8.30
C ARG A 64 -4.06 -6.83 7.15
N GLY A 65 -2.94 -6.83 6.41
CA GLY A 65 -2.62 -7.86 5.41
C GLY A 65 -2.68 -9.27 5.98
N ASP A 66 -2.11 -9.46 7.17
CA ASP A 66 -2.02 -10.75 7.85
C ASP A 66 -3.30 -11.12 8.63
N GLY A 67 -4.42 -10.41 8.39
CA GLY A 67 -5.73 -10.71 8.98
C GLY A 67 -6.17 -9.81 10.13
N GLY A 68 -5.42 -8.75 10.45
CA GLY A 68 -5.85 -7.73 11.40
C GLY A 68 -7.10 -6.99 10.93
N VAL A 69 -8.08 -6.84 11.81
CA VAL A 69 -9.38 -6.21 11.52
C VAL A 69 -9.55 -4.92 12.30
N LEU A 70 -10.22 -3.93 11.70
CA LEU A 70 -10.58 -2.70 12.40
C LEU A 70 -11.96 -2.84 13.06
N LYS A 71 -12.01 -2.53 14.35
CA LYS A 71 -13.25 -2.60 15.15
C LYS A 71 -13.51 -1.29 15.86
N ASN A 72 -14.79 -0.97 16.05
CA ASN A 72 -15.23 0.17 16.84
C ASN A 72 -15.35 -0.22 18.34
N SER A 73 -15.80 0.71 19.18
CA SER A 73 -16.01 0.50 20.62
C SER A 73 -17.08 -0.56 20.95
N GLU A 74 -17.95 -0.87 20.00
CA GLU A 74 -18.99 -1.90 20.12
C GLU A 74 -18.51 -3.26 19.58
N ASN A 75 -17.22 -3.39 19.25
CA ASN A 75 -16.59 -4.58 18.70
C ASN A 75 -17.10 -4.98 17.30
N SER A 76 -17.75 -4.05 16.58
CA SER A 76 -18.22 -4.23 15.19
C SER A 76 -17.14 -3.85 14.17
N ARG A 77 -17.02 -4.61 13.07
CA ARG A 77 -16.13 -4.30 11.94
C ARG A 77 -16.74 -3.21 11.08
N PHE A 78 -16.45 -1.96 11.40
CA PHE A 78 -17.12 -0.82 10.77
C PHE A 78 -16.71 -0.58 9.31
N MET A 79 -15.59 -1.12 8.81
CA MET A 79 -15.10 -0.82 7.45
C MET A 79 -16.05 -1.25 6.32
N PHE A 80 -16.96 -2.20 6.57
CA PHE A 80 -17.99 -2.60 5.61
C PHE A 80 -18.97 -1.45 5.28
N ASP A 81 -19.18 -0.54 6.22
CA ASP A 81 -20.09 0.61 6.06
C ASP A 81 -19.46 1.75 5.25
N TYR A 82 -18.14 1.74 5.06
CA TYR A 82 -17.38 2.81 4.40
C TYR A 82 -16.96 2.47 2.97
N ILE A 83 -17.45 1.37 2.39
CA ILE A 83 -17.14 1.00 1.01
C ILE A 83 -17.84 1.95 0.04
N PRO A 84 -17.11 2.77 -0.74
CA PRO A 84 -17.72 3.66 -1.72
C PRO A 84 -18.52 2.88 -2.77
N PRO A 85 -19.65 3.41 -3.28
CA PRO A 85 -20.48 2.72 -4.26
C PRO A 85 -19.73 2.21 -5.51
N VAL A 86 -18.69 2.95 -5.93
CA VAL A 86 -17.85 2.60 -7.09
C VAL A 86 -17.04 1.31 -6.90
N PHE A 87 -16.87 0.86 -5.66
CA PHE A 87 -16.14 -0.36 -5.31
C PHE A 87 -17.05 -1.50 -4.86
N LYS A 88 -18.38 -1.33 -4.95
CA LYS A 88 -19.33 -2.42 -4.69
C LYS A 88 -19.04 -3.61 -5.61
N GLY A 89 -19.16 -4.81 -5.06
CA GLY A 89 -18.83 -6.04 -5.78
C GLY A 89 -17.34 -6.39 -5.84
N GLN A 90 -16.42 -5.47 -5.51
CA GLN A 90 -14.98 -5.75 -5.48
C GLN A 90 -14.49 -6.16 -4.08
N TYR A 91 -15.19 -5.70 -3.05
CA TYR A 91 -14.91 -6.01 -1.65
C TYR A 91 -15.95 -7.01 -1.11
N ALA A 92 -15.54 -7.74 -0.07
CA ALA A 92 -16.42 -8.64 0.67
C ALA A 92 -17.59 -7.87 1.29
N GLU A 93 -18.77 -8.49 1.26
CA GLU A 93 -20.01 -7.90 1.80
C GLU A 93 -20.38 -8.46 3.18
N SER A 94 -19.71 -9.54 3.60
CA SER A 94 -19.86 -10.13 4.93
C SER A 94 -18.50 -10.40 5.58
N GLU A 95 -18.49 -10.47 6.91
CA GLU A 95 -17.29 -10.82 7.67
C GLU A 95 -16.76 -12.21 7.29
N GLN A 96 -17.65 -13.18 7.03
CA GLN A 96 -17.27 -14.55 6.67
C GLN A 96 -16.55 -14.59 5.32
N GLU A 97 -17.02 -13.81 4.34
CA GLU A 97 -16.36 -13.71 3.03
C GLU A 97 -15.00 -13.01 3.15
N ALA A 98 -14.92 -11.96 3.97
CA ALA A 98 -13.66 -11.25 4.23
C ALA A 98 -12.61 -12.16 4.89
N ASP A 99 -13.03 -13.01 5.84
CA ASP A 99 -12.14 -13.97 6.51
C ASP A 99 -11.75 -15.12 5.58
N GLN A 100 -12.62 -15.50 4.64
CA GLN A 100 -12.30 -16.50 3.62
C GLN A 100 -11.19 -16.00 2.69
N TRP A 101 -11.17 -14.70 2.35
CA TRP A 101 -10.12 -14.11 1.52
C TRP A 101 -8.71 -14.26 2.09
N LEU A 102 -8.59 -14.26 3.42
CA LEU A 102 -7.30 -14.50 4.08
C LEU A 102 -6.81 -15.94 3.89
N LYS A 103 -7.73 -16.90 3.79
CA LYS A 103 -7.44 -18.32 3.62
C LYS A 103 -7.19 -18.68 2.16
N ASP A 104 -8.02 -18.13 1.27
CA ASP A 104 -8.01 -18.36 -0.16
C ASP A 104 -8.36 -17.06 -0.90
N ASN A 105 -7.33 -16.42 -1.45
CA ASN A 105 -7.43 -15.12 -2.09
C ASN A 105 -7.90 -15.21 -3.57
N ASP A 106 -8.04 -16.42 -4.12
CA ASP A 106 -8.49 -16.63 -5.49
C ASP A 106 -10.02 -16.76 -5.60
N SER A 107 -10.67 -17.26 -4.54
CA SER A 107 -12.11 -17.55 -4.54
C SER A 107 -12.99 -16.50 -3.85
N ALA A 108 -12.42 -15.66 -3.00
CA ALA A 108 -13.17 -14.68 -2.21
C ALA A 108 -12.88 -13.23 -2.64
N ARG A 109 -13.82 -12.33 -2.33
CA ARG A 109 -13.61 -10.88 -2.51
C ARG A 109 -12.76 -10.31 -1.38
N ARG A 110 -12.06 -9.24 -1.69
CA ARG A 110 -11.07 -8.63 -0.79
C ARG A 110 -11.72 -8.04 0.45
N THR A 111 -11.08 -8.17 1.61
CA THR A 111 -11.57 -7.50 2.82
C THR A 111 -11.51 -5.96 2.71
N PRO A 112 -12.54 -5.22 3.19
CA PRO A 112 -12.56 -3.75 3.24
C PRO A 112 -11.46 -3.13 4.11
N ASP A 113 -10.86 -3.92 5.01
CA ASP A 113 -9.84 -3.45 5.94
C ASP A 113 -8.50 -3.07 5.26
N LEU A 114 -8.24 -3.48 4.02
CA LEU A 114 -6.95 -3.28 3.36
C LEU A 114 -6.91 -2.02 2.49
N LEU A 115 -5.75 -1.35 2.39
CA LEU A 115 -5.64 -0.21 1.46
C LEU A 115 -5.70 -0.69 0.00
N PRO A 116 -6.32 0.07 -0.92
CA PRO A 116 -6.47 -0.33 -2.32
C PRO A 116 -5.17 -0.81 -3.00
N ALA A 117 -4.04 -0.16 -2.71
CA ALA A 117 -2.74 -0.49 -3.29
C ALA A 117 -2.07 -1.74 -2.70
N MET A 118 -2.51 -2.22 -1.54
CA MET A 118 -1.92 -3.39 -0.92
C MET A 118 -2.27 -4.65 -1.72
N ARG A 119 -1.27 -5.48 -1.98
CA ARG A 119 -1.45 -6.80 -2.56
C ARG A 119 -0.67 -7.76 -1.69
N LEU A 120 -1.32 -8.79 -1.18
CA LEU A 120 -0.62 -9.85 -0.46
C LEU A 120 0.49 -10.41 -1.37
N ARG A 121 1.69 -10.57 -0.82
CA ARG A 121 2.76 -11.33 -1.50
C ARG A 121 2.35 -12.80 -1.52
N GLY A 122 1.51 -13.14 -2.48
CA GLY A 122 1.03 -14.49 -2.71
C GLY A 122 0.70 -14.77 -4.18
N ARG A 123 0.87 -13.79 -5.09
CA ARG A 123 0.83 -14.11 -6.52
C ARG A 123 2.15 -14.77 -6.89
N SER A 124 2.20 -16.09 -6.89
CA SER A 124 2.88 -16.76 -7.99
C SER A 124 2.18 -16.23 -9.25
N THR A 125 2.84 -15.31 -9.94
CA THR A 125 2.48 -15.10 -11.35
C THR A 125 2.52 -16.49 -11.98
N PRO A 126 1.46 -16.93 -12.71
CA PRO A 126 1.66 -18.05 -13.60
C PRO A 126 2.84 -17.61 -14.46
N LYS A 127 3.95 -18.34 -14.41
CA LYS A 127 5.02 -18.18 -15.40
C LYS A 127 4.29 -18.21 -16.73
N SER A 128 4.22 -17.07 -17.43
CA SER A 128 3.77 -17.06 -18.80
C SER A 128 4.64 -18.12 -19.47
N LYS A 129 3.99 -19.19 -19.96
CA LYS A 129 4.69 -20.18 -20.76
C LYS A 129 5.43 -19.37 -21.83
N PRO A 130 6.74 -19.58 -22.04
CA PRO A 130 7.42 -18.90 -23.13
C PRO A 130 6.64 -19.27 -24.39
N VAL A 131 6.08 -18.26 -25.05
CA VAL A 131 5.47 -18.42 -26.36
C VAL A 131 6.55 -19.02 -27.24
N GLY A 132 6.36 -20.27 -27.63
CA GLY A 132 7.30 -20.99 -28.46
C GLY A 132 7.54 -20.20 -29.73
N ALA A 133 8.77 -19.72 -29.92
CA ALA A 133 9.19 -19.22 -31.22
C ALA A 133 9.01 -20.36 -32.25
N PRO A 134 8.39 -20.08 -33.41
CA PRO A 134 8.28 -21.09 -34.45
C PRO A 134 9.68 -21.45 -34.93
N ARG A 135 10.09 -22.71 -34.69
CA ARG A 135 11.26 -23.31 -35.34
C ARG A 135 10.95 -23.42 -36.83
N THR A 136 11.38 -22.46 -37.62
CA THR A 136 11.56 -22.63 -39.05
C THR A 136 12.95 -23.20 -39.29
N ALA A 137 12.98 -24.49 -39.64
CA ALA A 137 14.13 -25.10 -40.26
C ALA A 137 14.26 -24.56 -41.68
N ALA A 138 15.40 -23.97 -42.02
CA ALA A 138 15.81 -23.71 -43.39
C ALA A 138 17.28 -24.14 -43.52
N SER A 139 17.45 -25.39 -43.95
CA SER A 139 18.68 -25.89 -44.55
C SER A 139 18.86 -25.24 -45.92
N THR A 140 19.96 -24.54 -46.14
CA THR A 140 20.48 -24.31 -47.50
C THR A 140 21.98 -24.11 -47.45
N SER A 141 22.69 -25.15 -47.87
CA SER A 141 24.06 -25.13 -48.36
C SER A 141 24.12 -24.43 -49.71
N THR A 142 24.96 -23.41 -49.91
CA THR A 142 25.61 -23.17 -51.20
C THR A 142 26.89 -22.34 -51.01
N SER A 143 27.93 -22.81 -51.69
CA SER A 143 29.30 -22.33 -51.87
C SER A 143 29.45 -20.89 -52.38
N LEU A 144 30.56 -20.23 -52.01
CA LEU A 144 31.12 -19.07 -52.71
C LEU A 144 32.54 -19.40 -53.22
N PRO A 145 32.91 -19.03 -54.46
CA PRO A 145 34.25 -19.21 -55.00
C PRO A 145 35.14 -17.98 -54.74
N GLY A 146 36.44 -18.22 -54.57
CA GLY A 146 37.48 -17.20 -54.42
C GLY A 146 38.71 -17.78 -53.74
#